data_AF-A0A924VIN9-F1
#
_entry.id   AF-A0A924VIN9-F1
#
_cell.length_a   1.000
_cell.length_b   1.000
_cell.length_c   1.000
_cell.angle_alpha   90.00
_cell.angle_beta   90.00
_cell.angle_gamma   90.00
#
_symmetry.space_group_name_H-M   'P 1'
#
loop_
_entity.id
_entity.type
_entity.pdbx_description
1 polymer ?
#
loop_
_entity_poly.entity_id
_entity_poly.type
_entity_poly.pdbx_seq_one_letter_code
_entity_poly.pdbx_strand_id
1 'polypeptide(L)' 'MLNEVGVIDSKHDTVIMALNSSIADIEDAIQYYSALKHKMDYYITFDKKLMAHSALNLPILTPVEFLKLYKKSHP' A
#
# COMPACT_ATOMS: atom_id res chain seq x y z
N MET A 1 -1.42 -16.33 15.05
CA MET A 1 -2.15 -15.99 13.81
C MET A 1 -2.72 -14.58 13.82
N LEU A 2 -3.28 -14.06 14.93
CA LEU A 2 -3.73 -12.64 15.01
C LEU A 2 -2.67 -11.63 15.47
N ASN A 3 -1.55 -12.06 16.10
CA ASN A 3 -0.49 -11.15 16.55
C ASN A 3 0.43 -10.63 15.43
N GLU A 4 0.27 -11.13 14.20
CA GLU A 4 1.09 -10.76 13.04
C GLU A 4 0.40 -9.72 12.14
N VAL A 5 -0.82 -9.30 12.51
CA VAL A 5 -1.62 -8.33 11.74
C VAL A 5 -1.89 -7.11 12.61
N GLY A 6 -1.44 -5.95 12.14
CA GLY A 6 -1.75 -4.65 12.73
C GLY A 6 -2.81 -3.91 11.93
N VAL A 7 -3.65 -3.13 12.61
CA VAL A 7 -4.57 -2.18 11.98
C VAL A 7 -3.99 -0.78 12.14
N ILE A 8 -3.91 -0.03 11.04
CA ILE A 8 -3.47 1.36 11.02
C ILE A 8 -4.67 2.29 10.81
N ASP A 9 -4.61 3.49 11.38
CA ASP A 9 -5.64 4.51 11.25
C ASP A 9 -5.44 5.38 9.99
N SER A 10 -6.54 5.84 9.41
CA SER A 10 -6.55 6.86 8.36
C SER A 10 -7.05 8.18 8.96
N LYS A 11 -6.17 9.16 9.11
CA LYS A 11 -6.51 10.46 9.69
C LYS A 11 -7.29 11.32 8.69
N HIS A 12 -7.95 12.35 9.21
CA HIS A 12 -8.75 13.27 8.39
C HIS A 12 -7.94 13.87 7.22
N ASP A 13 -6.71 14.33 7.47
CA ASP A 13 -5.82 14.87 6.44
C ASP A 13 -5.50 13.83 5.35
N THR A 14 -5.24 12.58 5.73
CA THR A 14 -5.05 11.47 4.79
C THR A 14 -6.27 11.25 3.90
N VAL A 15 -7.47 11.31 4.48
CA VAL A 15 -8.73 11.17 3.71
C VAL A 15 -8.91 12.35 2.75
N ILE A 16 -8.62 13.58 3.17
CA ILE A 16 -8.65 14.74 2.28
C ILE A 16 -7.64 14.59 1.13
N MET A 17 -6.43 14.09 1.38
CA MET A 17 -5.45 13.82 0.32
C MET A 17 -5.95 12.76 -0.66
N ALA A 18 -6.55 11.67 -0.16
CA ALA A 18 -7.12 10.60 -0.99
C ALA A 18 -8.24 11.11 -1.90
N LEU A 19 -9.15 11.94 -1.37
CA LEU A 19 -10.27 12.52 -2.12
C LEU A 19 -9.83 13.45 -3.26
N ASN A 20 -8.66 14.07 -3.14
CA ASN A 20 -8.10 14.95 -4.16
C ASN A 20 -7.10 14.24 -5.10
N SER A 21 -7.00 12.92 -5.01
CA SER A 21 -6.04 12.15 -5.81
C SER A 21 -6.59 11.77 -7.17
N SER A 22 -5.71 11.27 -8.05
CA SER A 22 -6.08 10.70 -9.35
C SER A 22 -6.48 9.22 -9.27
N ILE A 23 -6.44 8.60 -8.08
CA ILE A 23 -6.87 7.22 -7.88
C ILE A 23 -8.40 7.21 -7.86
N ALA A 24 -9.01 6.53 -8.84
CA ALA A 24 -10.45 6.59 -9.06
C ALA A 24 -11.27 5.86 -7.99
N ASP A 25 -10.74 4.76 -7.44
CA ASP A 25 -11.38 4.03 -6.35
C ASP A 25 -10.99 4.67 -5.01
N ILE A 26 -12.01 5.06 -4.23
CA ILE A 26 -11.80 5.73 -2.96
C ILE A 26 -11.19 4.80 -1.89
N GLU A 27 -11.48 3.49 -1.94
CA GLU A 27 -10.87 2.52 -1.03
C GLU A 27 -9.35 2.47 -1.26
N ASP A 28 -8.94 2.29 -2.52
CA ASP A 28 -7.54 2.26 -2.90
C ASP A 28 -6.83 3.58 -2.60
N ALA A 29 -7.49 4.72 -2.84
CA ALA A 29 -6.93 6.03 -2.54
C ALA A 29 -6.65 6.18 -1.04
N ILE A 30 -7.63 5.86 -0.18
CA ILE A 30 -7.47 5.95 1.27
C ILE A 30 -6.38 4.98 1.75
N GLN A 31 -6.38 3.73 1.28
CA GLN A 31 -5.38 2.73 1.65
C GLN A 31 -3.97 3.18 1.22
N TYR A 32 -3.81 3.68 -0.02
CA TYR A 32 -2.53 4.15 -0.55
C TYR A 32 -1.95 5.32 0.25
N TYR A 33 -2.76 6.36 0.50
CA TYR A 33 -2.28 7.51 1.28
C TYR A 33 -2.08 7.19 2.76
N SER A 34 -2.81 6.20 3.30
CA SER A 34 -2.55 5.69 4.66
C SER A 34 -1.21 4.97 4.73
N ALA A 35 -0.93 4.08 3.78
CA ALA A 35 0.35 3.39 3.69
C ALA A 35 1.54 4.37 3.53
N LEU A 36 1.39 5.39 2.68
CA LEU A 36 2.38 6.46 2.53
C LEU A 36 2.62 7.23 3.84
N LYS A 37 1.55 7.63 4.54
CA LYS A 37 1.63 8.42 5.78
C LYS A 37 2.31 7.63 6.91
N HIS A 38 1.99 6.35 7.02
CA HIS A 38 2.57 5.43 8.00
C HIS A 38 3.93 4.87 7.58
N LYS A 39 4.45 5.26 6.41
CA LYS A 39 5.76 4.81 5.88
C LYS A 39 5.85 3.28 5.79
N MET A 40 4.78 2.65 5.30
CA MET A 40 4.82 1.21 5.00
C MET A 40 5.89 0.92 3.97
N ASP A 41 6.59 -0.21 4.13
CA ASP A 41 7.66 -0.59 3.21
C ASP A 41 7.13 -0.99 1.84
N TYR A 42 5.93 -1.58 1.80
CA TYR A 42 5.30 -2.10 0.59
C TYR A 42 3.78 -1.95 0.64
N TYR A 43 3.17 -1.80 -0.52
CA TYR A 43 1.73 -1.96 -0.72
C TYR A 43 1.49 -3.21 -1.54
N ILE A 44 0.72 -4.17 -1.03
CA ILE A 44 0.51 -5.46 -1.71
C ILE A 44 -0.91 -5.53 -2.28
N THR A 45 -1.04 -5.74 -3.58
CA THR A 45 -2.35 -5.82 -4.25
C THR A 45 -2.34 -6.73 -5.47
N PHE A 46 -3.50 -7.22 -5.88
CA PHE A 46 -3.69 -7.86 -7.18
C PHE A 46 -4.18 -6.88 -8.27
N ASP A 47 -4.56 -5.65 -7.89
CA ASP A 47 -5.00 -4.67 -8.87
C ASP A 47 -3.82 -4.08 -9.64
N LYS A 48 -3.80 -4.37 -10.93
CA LYS A 48 -2.78 -3.88 -11.86
C LYS A 48 -2.91 -2.39 -12.16
N LYS A 49 -4.10 -1.80 -12.01
CA LYS A 49 -4.27 -0.35 -12.25
C LYS A 49 -3.57 0.44 -11.15
N LEU A 50 -3.73 0.03 -9.90
CA LEU A 50 -3.06 0.68 -8.77
C LEU A 50 -1.54 0.60 -8.86
N MET A 51 -0.97 -0.45 -9.47
CA MET A 51 0.48 -0.57 -9.67
C MET A 51 1.10 0.63 -10.43
N ALA A 52 0.34 1.34 -11.27
CA ALA A 52 0.81 2.54 -11.95
C ALA A 52 1.15 3.70 -11.00
N HIS A 53 0.63 3.68 -9.77
CA HIS A 53 0.90 4.66 -8.72
C HIS A 53 2.08 4.27 -7.82
N SER A 54 2.83 3.22 -8.17
CA SER A 54 3.99 2.76 -7.42
C SER A 54 5.04 3.87 -7.35
N ALA A 55 5.52 4.15 -6.14
CA ALA A 55 6.50 5.20 -5.88
C ALA A 55 7.75 4.60 -5.22
N LEU A 56 8.89 5.29 -5.33
CA LEU A 56 10.15 4.81 -4.75
C LEU A 56 10.05 4.56 -3.23
N ASN A 57 9.25 5.38 -2.54
CA ASN A 57 9.01 5.32 -1.10
C ASN A 57 7.78 4.48 -0.70
N LEU A 58 7.03 3.95 -1.67
CA LEU A 58 5.98 2.96 -1.44
C LEU A 58 5.84 2.08 -2.69
N PRO A 59 6.73 1.08 -2.86
CA PRO A 59 6.62 0.12 -3.94
C PRO A 59 5.32 -0.67 -3.83
N ILE A 60 4.54 -0.66 -4.91
CA ILE A 60 3.34 -1.48 -5.04
C ILE A 60 3.74 -2.79 -5.72
N LEU A 61 3.41 -3.91 -5.07
CA LEU A 61 3.81 -5.25 -5.50
C LEU A 61 2.59 -6.17 -5.55
N THR A 62 2.64 -7.15 -6.44
CA THR A 62 1.77 -8.32 -6.33
C THR A 62 2.26 -9.24 -5.20
N PRO A 63 1.38 -10.06 -4.60
CA PRO A 63 1.79 -11.05 -3.61
C PRO A 63 2.91 -11.98 -4.11
N VAL A 64 2.88 -12.33 -5.40
CA VAL A 64 3.91 -13.19 -6.02
C VAL A 64 5.26 -12.48 -6.07
N GLU A 65 5.30 -11.19 -6.40
CA GLU A 65 6.53 -10.40 -6.39
C GLU A 65 7.07 -10.22 -4.98
N PHE A 66 6.20 -9.91 -4.02
CA PHE A 66 6.57 -9.78 -2.61
C PHE A 66 7.18 -11.08 -2.07
N LEU A 67 6.56 -12.23 -2.33
CA LEU A 67 7.09 -13.53 -1.88
C LEU A 67 8.45 -13.87 -2.50
N LYS A 68 8.71 -13.45 -3.75
CA LYS A 68 10.03 -13.63 -4.38
C LYS A 68 11.10 -12.77 -3.70
N LEU A 69 10.79 -11.51 -3.38
CA LEU A 69 11.69 -10.63 -2.64
C LEU A 69 12.00 -11.16 -1.24
N TYR A 70 10.96 -11.65 -0.55
CA TYR A 70 11.10 -12.22 0.79
C TYR A 70 12.03 -13.44 0.80
N LYS A 71 11.82 -14.40 -0.13
CA LYS A 71 12.67 -15.59 -0.28
C LYS A 71 14.12 -15.26 -0.63
N LYS A 72 14.35 -14.21 -1.42
CA LYS A 72 15.71 -13.77 -1.76
C LYS A 72 16.44 -13.18 -0.55
N SER A 73 15.70 -12.51 0.33
CA SER A 73 16.26 -11.82 1.50
C SER A 73 16.47 -12.79 2.69
N HIS A 74 15.76 -13.91 2.71
CA HIS A 74 15.85 -14.96 3.73
C HIS A 74 15.93 -16.34 3.06
N PRO A 75 17.13 -16.77 2.59
CA PRO A 75 17.34 -18.05 1.93
C PRO A 75 17.19 -19.26 2.85
#